data_AF-A0A7K0THB6-F1
#
_entry.id   AF-A0A7K0THB6-F1
#
_cell.length_a   1.000
_cell.length_b   1.000
_cell.length_c   1.000
_cell.angle_alpha   90.00
_cell.angle_beta   90.00
_cell.angle_gamma   90.00
#
_symmetry.space_group_name_H-M   'P 1'
#
loop_
_entity.id
_entity.type
_entity.pdbx_description
1 polymer ?
#
loop_
_entity_poly.entity_id
_entity_poly.type
_entity_poly.pdbx_seq_one_letter_code
_entity_poly.pdbx_strand_id
1 'polypeptide(L)' 'MEIIDYANEYEAATKYFTDLVAKLSPADLDKSMPGEWTPRQVIHHLADSEAQSYARLRRLVAEPLGSSIQGYDEGAWS' A
#
# COMPACT_ATOMS: atom_id res chain seq x y z
N MET A 1 13.24 -15.56 -11.72
CA MET A 1 12.15 -14.58 -11.68
C MET A 1 12.73 -13.29 -12.17
N GLU A 2 12.28 -12.85 -13.33
CA GLU A 2 12.73 -11.63 -13.99
C GLU A 2 11.94 -10.42 -13.49
N ILE A 3 12.41 -9.21 -13.75
CA ILE A 3 11.70 -7.97 -13.36
C ILE A 3 10.27 -7.91 -13.90
N ILE A 4 10.04 -8.51 -15.07
CA ILE A 4 8.71 -8.59 -15.69
C ILE A 4 7.76 -9.50 -14.91
N ASP A 5 8.27 -10.56 -14.28
CA ASP A 5 7.44 -11.45 -13.47
C ASP A 5 6.92 -10.70 -12.24
N TYR A 6 7.78 -9.96 -11.56
CA TYR A 6 7.38 -9.11 -10.43
C TYR A 6 6.38 -8.02 -10.83
N ALA A 7 6.57 -7.39 -11.99
CA ALA A 7 5.63 -6.38 -12.48
C ALA A 7 4.23 -6.97 -12.75
N ASN A 8 4.19 -8.16 -13.37
CA ASN A 8 2.93 -8.86 -13.63
C ASN A 8 2.24 -9.30 -12.33
N GLU A 9 3.01 -9.80 -11.36
CA GLU A 9 2.48 -10.17 -10.04
C GLU A 9 1.91 -8.96 -9.29
N TYR A 10 2.61 -7.83 -9.31
CA TYR A 10 2.15 -6.58 -8.69
C TYR A 10 0.87 -6.05 -9.36
N GLU A 11 0.78 -6.07 -10.68
CA GLU A 11 -0.43 -5.70 -11.41
C GLU A 11 -1.60 -6.63 -11.05
N ALA A 12 -1.37 -7.95 -11.04
CA ALA A 12 -2.38 -8.93 -10.71
C ALA A 12 -2.90 -8.78 -9.27
N ALA A 13 -2.00 -8.56 -8.31
CA ALA A 13 -2.36 -8.33 -6.90
C ALA A 13 -3.17 -7.03 -6.72
N THR A 14 -2.75 -5.95 -7.37
CA THR A 14 -3.47 -4.66 -7.36
C THR A 14 -4.88 -4.82 -7.95
N LYS A 15 -5.00 -5.52 -9.07
CA LYS A 15 -6.29 -5.81 -9.68
C LYS A 15 -7.19 -6.62 -8.76
N TYR A 16 -6.66 -7.69 -8.17
CA TYR A 16 -7.41 -8.51 -7.21
C TYR A 16 -7.91 -7.69 -6.02
N PHE A 17 -7.04 -6.84 -5.45
CA PHE A 17 -7.39 -5.97 -4.34
C PHE A 17 -8.52 -4.99 -4.69
N THR A 18 -8.39 -4.26 -5.81
CA THR A 18 -9.43 -3.31 -6.24
C THR A 18 -10.76 -3.98 -6.58
N ASP A 19 -10.72 -5.15 -7.22
CA ASP A 19 -11.92 -5.96 -7.51
C ASP A 19 -12.61 -6.47 -6.22
N LEU A 20 -11.84 -6.74 -5.15
CA LEU A 20 -12.37 -7.12 -3.84
C LEU A 20 -13.02 -5.92 -3.14
N VAL A 21 -12.33 -4.78 -3.10
CA VAL A 21 -12.83 -3.54 -2.48
C VAL A 21 -14.14 -3.08 -3.12
N ALA A 22 -14.26 -3.19 -4.45
CA ALA A 22 -15.47 -2.83 -5.18
C ALA A 22 -16.73 -3.65 -4.81
N LYS A 23 -16.56 -4.79 -4.15
CA LYS A 23 -17.65 -5.68 -3.71
C LYS A 23 -18.07 -5.46 -2.27
N LEU A 24 -17.33 -4.66 -1.50
CA LEU A 24 -17.63 -4.38 -0.10
C LEU A 24 -18.84 -3.46 0.02
N SER A 25 -19.74 -3.77 0.96
CA SER A 25 -20.78 -2.83 1.38
C SER A 25 -20.19 -1.82 2.38
N PRO A 26 -20.82 -0.66 2.57
CA PRO A 26 -20.39 0.30 3.59
C PRO A 26 -20.28 -0.30 5.00
N ALA A 27 -21.15 -1.27 5.34
CA ALA A 27 -21.12 -1.94 6.64
C ALA A 27 -19.94 -2.91 6.80
N ASP A 28 -19.34 -3.39 5.70
CA ASP A 28 -18.16 -4.26 5.77
C ASP A 28 -16.89 -3.47 6.10
N LEU A 29 -16.85 -2.18 5.72
CA LEU A 29 -15.67 -1.33 5.86
C LEU A 29 -15.24 -1.12 7.31
N ASP A 30 -16.15 -1.22 8.27
CA ASP A 30 -15.93 -0.93 9.68
C ASP A 30 -15.95 -2.20 10.57
N LYS A 31 -15.88 -3.39 9.96
CA LYS A 31 -15.76 -4.67 10.70
C LYS A 31 -14.28 -4.96 10.99
N SER A 32 -13.92 -5.23 12.25
CA SER A 32 -12.60 -5.79 12.60
C SER A 32 -12.64 -6.71 13.81
N MET A 33 -11.58 -7.49 13.98
CA MET A 33 -11.30 -8.19 15.23
C MET A 33 -10.66 -7.23 16.24
N PRO A 34 -10.78 -7.48 17.55
CA PRO A 34 -10.14 -6.62 18.56
C PRO A 34 -8.64 -6.48 18.33
N GLY A 35 -8.17 -5.24 18.16
CA GLY A 35 -6.76 -4.93 17.92
C GLY A 35 -6.32 -4.96 16.45
N GLU A 36 -7.20 -5.35 15.53
CA GLU A 36 -6.92 -5.39 14.09
C GLU A 36 -7.49 -4.16 13.38
N TRP A 37 -6.87 -3.80 12.26
CA TRP A 37 -7.39 -2.77 11.37
C TRP A 37 -8.70 -3.19 10.71
N THR A 38 -9.58 -2.21 10.50
CA THR A 38 -10.76 -2.39 9.67
C THR A 38 -10.38 -2.40 8.18
N PRO A 39 -11.21 -2.97 7.29
CA PRO A 39 -10.98 -2.87 5.85
C PRO A 39 -10.81 -1.42 5.36
N ARG A 40 -11.54 -0.46 5.95
CA ARG A 40 -11.36 0.97 5.65
C ARG A 40 -9.92 1.42 5.89
N GLN A 41 -9.36 1.10 7.06
CA GLN A 41 -7.99 1.46 7.43
C GLN A 41 -6.98 0.78 6.52
N VAL A 42 -7.15 -0.52 6.22
CA VAL A 42 -6.28 -1.24 5.28
C VAL A 42 -6.29 -0.61 3.89
N ILE A 43 -7.46 -0.20 3.39
CA ILE A 43 -7.59 0.45 2.08
C ILE A 43 -6.81 1.77 2.04
N HIS A 44 -6.96 2.61 3.06
CA HIS A 44 -6.24 3.88 3.13
C HIS A 44 -4.74 3.67 3.34
N HIS A 45 -4.37 2.76 4.24
CA HIS A 45 -2.97 2.38 4.49
C HIS A 45 -2.25 1.93 3.21
N LEU A 46 -2.89 1.09 2.38
CA LEU A 46 -2.29 0.65 1.12
C LEU A 46 -2.07 1.81 0.17
N ALA A 47 -3.03 2.73 0.05
CA ALA A 47 -2.84 3.93 -0.79
C ALA A 47 -1.68 4.80 -0.30
N ASP A 48 -1.55 5.01 1.01
CA ASP A 48 -0.48 5.79 1.60
C ASP A 48 0.89 5.11 1.45
N SER A 49 0.94 3.79 1.68
CA SER A 49 2.15 2.98 1.53
C SER A 49 2.66 2.97 0.08
N GLU A 50 1.76 2.88 -0.90
CA GLU A 50 2.10 2.98 -2.33
C GLU A 50 2.61 4.38 -2.69
N ALA A 51 1.97 5.44 -2.19
CA ALA A 51 2.43 6.81 -2.41
C ALA A 51 3.83 7.05 -1.81
N GLN A 52 4.10 6.52 -0.60
CA GLN A 52 5.42 6.55 0.01
C GLN A 52 6.42 5.75 -0.83
N SER A 53 6.09 4.52 -1.23
CA SER A 53 6.97 3.66 -2.04
C SER A 53 7.36 4.31 -3.37
N TYR A 54 6.39 4.92 -4.07
CA TYR A 54 6.66 5.72 -5.25
C TYR A 54 7.66 6.84 -4.97
N ALA A 55 7.43 7.65 -3.92
CA ALA A 55 8.32 8.74 -3.57
C ALA A 55 9.74 8.22 -3.24
N ARG A 56 9.86 7.11 -2.50
CA ARG A 56 11.13 6.46 -2.16
C ARG A 56 11.90 6.01 -3.40
N LEU A 57 11.22 5.40 -4.37
CA LEU A 57 11.85 5.00 -5.64
C LEU A 57 12.39 6.20 -6.42
N ARG A 58 11.63 7.30 -6.49
CA ARG A 58 12.08 8.53 -7.15
C ARG A 58 13.32 9.11 -6.48
N ARG A 59 13.37 9.12 -5.14
CA ARG A 59 14.53 9.56 -4.38
C ARG A 59 15.73 8.66 -4.59
N LEU A 60 15.54 7.34 -4.49
CA LEU A 60 16.62 6.36 -4.67
C LEU A 60 17.36 6.52 -6.00
N VAL A 61 16.64 6.84 -7.07
CA VAL A 61 17.22 7.01 -8.42
C VAL A 61 17.89 8.36 -8.60
N ALA A 62 17.39 9.42 -7.95
CA ALA A 62 17.76 10.80 -8.26
C ALA A 62 18.64 11.48 -7.22
N GLU A 63 18.62 11.02 -5.96
CA GLU A 63 19.33 11.66 -4.85
C GLU A 63 20.76 11.09 -4.69
N PRO A 64 21.71 11.89 -4.15
CA PRO A 64 23.08 11.43 -3.91
C PRO A 64 23.15 10.22 -2.96
N LEU A 65 24.21 9.42 -3.11
CA LEU A 65 24.50 8.32 -2.20
C LEU A 65 24.59 8.81 -0.74
N GLY A 66 23.91 8.11 0.16
CA GLY A 66 23.82 8.48 1.58
C GLY A 66 22.62 9.34 1.93
N SER A 67 21.77 9.69 0.96
CA SER A 67 20.49 10.37 1.24
C SER A 67 19.57 9.48 2.08
N SER A 68 18.89 10.08 3.04
CA SER A 68 17.99 9.37 3.95
C SER A 68 16.62 9.15 3.31
N ILE A 69 16.13 7.91 3.38
CA ILE A 69 14.78 7.57 2.97
C ILE A 69 13.81 7.85 4.13
N GLN A 70 12.79 8.67 3.87
CA GLN A 70 11.81 9.06 4.89
C GLN A 70 10.95 7.86 5.32
N GLY A 71 10.89 7.62 6.64
CA GLY A 71 9.91 6.75 7.29
C GLY A 71 8.61 7.50 7.63
N TYR A 72 7.60 6.75 8.05
CA TYR A 72 6.33 7.30 8.56
C TYR A 72 5.77 6.36 9.63
N ASP A 73 4.91 6.88 10.51
CA ASP A 73 4.23 6.09 11.53
C ASP A 73 2.94 5.53 10.92
N GLU A 74 3.00 4.27 10.48
CA GLU A 74 1.90 3.61 9.79
C GLU A 74 0.67 3.43 10.70
N GLY A 75 0.88 3.26 12.01
CA GLY A 75 -0.19 3.14 12.99
C GLY A 75 -0.90 4.46 13.26
N ALA A 76 -0.19 5.59 13.16
CA ALA A 76 -0.79 6.91 13.27
C ALA A 76 -1.55 7.34 11.99
N TRP A 77 -1.24 6.76 10.83
CA TRP A 77 -1.83 7.12 9.54
C TRP A 77 -3.04 6.26 9.17
N SER A 78 -3.17 5.06 9.74
CA SER A 78 -4.18 4.06 9.35
C SER A 78 -5.46 4.11 10.16
#